data_AF-A0A3S0CSP0-F1
#
_entry.id   AF-A0A3S0CSP0-F1
#
_cell.length_a   1.000
_cell.length_b   1.000
_cell.length_c   1.000
_cell.angle_alpha   90.00
_cell.angle_beta   90.00
_cell.angle_gamma   90.00
#
_symmetry.space_group_name_H-M   'P 1'
#
loop_
_entity.id
_entity.type
_entity.pdbx_description
1 polymer ?
#
loop_
_entity_poly.entity_id
_entity_poly.type
_entity_poly.pdbx_seq_one_letter_code
_entity_poly.pdbx_strand_id
1 'polypeptide(L)'
;MKKLLALISLVSVNAAFASQATYPIECNNGVSITASSTLADVQKCLIKKQKTSGGLYEVKFVDNNDHSYECKFATNSPTEVINSCEN
;
A
#
# COMPACT_ATOMS: atom_id res chain seq x y z
N MET A 1 33.79 25.96 -31.79
CA MET A 1 32.49 25.25 -31.87
C MET A 1 32.26 24.59 -30.52
N LYS A 2 31.30 25.08 -29.71
CA LYS A 2 30.00 24.40 -29.42
C LYS A 2 30.25 23.02 -28.76
N LYS A 3 29.81 22.67 -27.54
CA LYS A 3 28.55 22.94 -26.82
C LYS A 3 28.76 22.60 -25.33
N LEU A 4 28.45 23.50 -24.40
CA LEU A 4 27.26 23.47 -23.53
C LEU A 4 27.16 22.21 -22.64
N LEU A 5 27.78 22.26 -21.46
CA LEU A 5 27.51 21.34 -20.35
C LEU A 5 26.52 22.04 -19.40
N ALA A 6 25.24 21.75 -19.57
CA ALA A 6 24.19 22.10 -18.61
C ALA A 6 23.24 20.90 -18.51
N LEU A 7 23.66 19.88 -17.76
CA LEU A 7 22.75 18.83 -17.31
C LEU A 7 21.95 19.38 -16.14
N ILE A 8 20.81 19.99 -16.45
CA ILE A 8 19.75 20.23 -15.49
C ILE A 8 19.03 18.88 -15.33
N SER A 9 19.48 18.09 -14.38
CA SER A 9 18.75 16.92 -13.90
C SER A 9 17.52 17.42 -13.15
N LEU A 10 16.40 17.56 -13.87
CA LEU A 10 15.08 17.63 -13.28
C LEU A 10 14.81 16.30 -12.58
N VAL A 11 15.14 16.22 -11.29
CA VAL A 11 14.63 15.17 -10.42
C VAL A 11 13.14 15.41 -10.29
N SER A 12 12.37 14.70 -11.11
CA SER A 12 10.91 14.63 -11.00
C SER A 12 10.58 14.04 -9.63
N VAL A 13 10.20 14.91 -8.70
CA VAL A 13 9.62 14.54 -7.42
C VAL A 13 8.23 14.00 -7.74
N ASN A 14 8.14 12.70 -8.04
CA ASN A 14 6.87 11.99 -8.11
C ASN A 14 6.36 11.85 -6.69
N ALA A 15 5.80 12.94 -6.14
CA ALA A 15 4.96 12.88 -4.97
C ALA A 15 3.67 12.16 -5.39
N ALA A 16 3.68 10.84 -5.28
CA ALA A 16 2.43 10.08 -5.29
C ALA A 16 1.64 10.52 -4.06
N PHE A 17 0.55 11.22 -4.28
CA PHE A 17 -0.41 11.56 -3.24
C PHE A 17 -1.10 10.26 -2.85
N ALA A 18 -0.58 9.59 -1.81
CA ALA A 18 -1.30 8.48 -1.19
C ALA A 18 -2.59 9.05 -0.58
N SER A 19 -3.74 8.59 -1.05
CA SER A 19 -5.04 8.97 -0.48
C SER A 19 -5.51 7.90 0.50
N GLN A 20 -6.32 8.31 1.48
CA GLN A 20 -6.89 7.35 2.43
C GLN A 20 -7.83 6.39 1.69
N ALA A 21 -7.71 5.10 1.98
CA ALA A 21 -8.53 4.08 1.34
C ALA A 21 -10.02 4.26 1.70
N THR A 22 -10.90 4.07 0.70
CA THR A 22 -12.34 3.96 0.93
C THR A 22 -12.69 2.50 1.16
N TYR A 23 -13.37 2.21 2.27
CA TYR A 23 -13.86 0.87 2.58
C TYR A 23 -15.30 0.65 2.08
N PRO A 24 -15.70 -0.61 1.81
CA PRO A 24 -14.86 -1.81 1.84
C PRO A 24 -13.93 -1.91 0.62
N ILE A 25 -12.80 -2.61 0.78
CA ILE A 25 -11.89 -2.97 -0.32
C ILE A 25 -12.17 -4.44 -0.67
N GLU A 26 -12.63 -4.69 -1.89
CA GLU A 26 -13.06 -6.01 -2.34
C GLU A 26 -11.91 -6.76 -3.01
N CYS A 27 -11.46 -7.87 -2.44
CA CYS A 27 -10.39 -8.68 -3.02
C CYS A 27 -10.94 -9.70 -4.04
N ASN A 28 -10.09 -10.15 -4.98
CA ASN A 28 -10.52 -11.06 -6.07
C ASN A 28 -11.13 -12.38 -5.60
N ASN A 29 -10.84 -12.80 -4.37
CA ASN A 29 -11.38 -14.01 -3.76
C ASN A 29 -12.68 -13.79 -2.97
N GLY A 30 -13.32 -12.62 -3.10
CA GLY A 30 -14.57 -12.28 -2.41
C GLY A 30 -14.39 -11.93 -0.93
N VAL A 31 -13.16 -11.71 -0.48
CA VAL A 31 -12.89 -11.17 0.86
C VAL A 31 -13.07 -9.66 0.82
N SER A 32 -13.93 -9.15 1.70
CA SER A 32 -14.17 -7.71 1.88
C SER A 32 -13.36 -7.19 3.05
N ILE A 33 -12.39 -6.31 2.79
CA ILE A 33 -11.55 -5.69 3.81
C ILE A 33 -12.24 -4.43 4.31
N THR A 34 -12.35 -4.31 5.63
CA THR A 34 -12.93 -3.17 6.36
C THR A 34 -11.88 -2.59 7.30
N ALA A 35 -12.15 -1.43 7.89
CA ALA A 35 -11.25 -0.84 8.89
C ALA A 35 -11.01 -1.73 10.13
N SER A 36 -11.89 -2.68 10.41
CA SER A 36 -11.77 -3.65 11.51
C SER A 36 -11.14 -4.99 11.11
N SER A 37 -10.82 -5.19 9.83
CA SER A 37 -10.21 -6.43 9.35
C SER A 37 -8.81 -6.60 9.94
N THR A 38 -8.41 -7.86 10.14
CA THR A 38 -7.10 -8.17 10.69
C THR A 38 -6.06 -8.37 9.60
N LEU A 39 -4.78 -8.47 10.00
CA LEU A 39 -3.69 -8.85 9.11
C LEU A 39 -3.98 -10.17 8.40
N ALA A 40 -4.49 -11.18 9.11
CA ALA A 40 -4.85 -12.46 8.51
C ALA A 40 -5.95 -12.34 7.45
N ASP A 41 -6.87 -11.38 7.58
CA ASP A 41 -7.88 -11.12 6.55
C ASP A 41 -7.28 -10.49 5.30
N VAL A 42 -6.44 -9.47 5.47
CA VAL A 42 -5.75 -8.80 4.35
C VAL A 42 -4.80 -9.77 3.62
N GLN A 43 -4.16 -10.68 4.35
CA GLN A 43 -3.28 -11.70 3.78
C GLN A 43 -4.02 -12.74 2.92
N LYS A 44 -5.36 -12.77 2.94
CA LYS A 44 -6.14 -13.57 1.98
C LYS A 44 -6.23 -12.91 0.61
N CYS A 45 -5.95 -11.61 0.49
CA CYS A 45 -5.96 -10.90 -0.79
C CYS A 45 -4.70 -11.20 -1.61
N LEU A 46 -4.65 -10.73 -2.87
CA LEU A 46 -3.47 -10.90 -3.70
C LEU A 46 -2.34 -9.96 -3.24
N ILE A 47 -1.44 -10.49 -2.42
CA ILE A 47 -0.32 -9.76 -1.84
C ILE A 47 0.75 -9.45 -2.90
N LYS A 48 1.15 -8.18 -2.97
CA LYS A 48 2.27 -7.70 -3.80
C LYS A 48 3.56 -7.55 -3.01
N LYS A 49 3.48 -7.05 -1.77
CA LYS A 49 4.64 -6.82 -0.90
C LYS A 49 4.25 -6.83 0.56
N GLN A 50 5.14 -7.33 1.41
CA GLN A 50 5.04 -7.19 2.86
C GLN A 50 6.40 -6.75 3.41
N LYS A 51 6.43 -5.79 4.32
CA LYS A 51 7.67 -5.32 4.96
C LYS A 51 7.39 -4.68 6.31
N THR A 52 8.38 -4.69 7.18
CA THR A 52 8.38 -3.81 8.36
C THR A 52 9.10 -2.52 8.00
N SER A 53 8.47 -1.37 8.23
CA SER A 53 9.06 -0.04 8.01
C SER A 53 8.54 0.95 9.05
N GLY A 54 9.42 1.79 9.59
CA GLY A 54 9.03 2.79 10.59
C GLY A 54 8.39 2.22 11.86
N GLY A 55 8.69 0.96 12.21
CA GLY A 55 8.08 0.28 13.37
C GLY A 55 6.69 -0.30 13.11
N LEU A 56 6.14 -0.15 11.91
CA LEU A 56 4.88 -0.74 11.49
C LEU A 56 5.11 -1.89 10.52
N TYR A 57 4.15 -2.81 10.47
CA TYR A 57 4.10 -3.85 9.47
C TYR A 57 3.19 -3.42 8.32
N GLU A 58 3.72 -3.39 7.11
CA GLU A 58 3.05 -2.86 5.92
C GLU A 58 2.76 -4.00 4.95
N VAL A 59 1.54 -4.02 4.42
CA VAL A 59 1.06 -5.00 3.44
C VAL A 59 0.51 -4.26 2.24
N LYS A 60 1.17 -4.44 1.10
CA LYS A 60 0.65 -4.04 -0.22
C LYS A 60 -0.08 -5.20 -0.86
N PHE A 61 -1.31 -4.97 -1.29
CA PHE A 61 -2.14 -5.94 -2.01
C PHE A 61 -2.96 -5.25 -3.09
N VAL A 62 -3.65 -6.03 -3.91
CA VAL A 62 -4.57 -5.52 -4.93
C VAL A 62 -6.01 -5.95 -4.70
N ASP A 63 -6.94 -5.07 -5.06
CA ASP A 63 -8.38 -5.35 -5.10
C ASP A 63 -8.78 -6.08 -6.39
N ASN A 64 -10.08 -6.39 -6.52
CA ASN A 64 -10.68 -7.05 -7.66
C ASN A 64 -10.67 -6.23 -8.97
N ASN A 65 -10.32 -4.94 -8.91
CA ASN A 65 -10.15 -4.04 -10.05
C ASN A 65 -8.66 -3.71 -10.32
N ASP A 66 -7.73 -4.47 -9.73
CA ASP A 66 -6.28 -4.28 -9.82
C ASP A 66 -5.76 -2.95 -9.23
N HIS A 67 -6.55 -2.27 -8.38
CA HIS A 67 -6.07 -1.13 -7.60
C HIS A 67 -5.15 -1.59 -6.49
N SER A 68 -4.03 -0.89 -6.30
CA SER A 68 -3.08 -1.19 -5.23
C SER A 68 -3.48 -0.47 -3.95
N TYR A 69 -3.42 -1.19 -2.83
CA TYR A 69 -3.59 -0.64 -1.49
C TYR A 69 -2.39 -0.99 -0.62
N GLU A 70 -2.04 -0.11 0.31
CA GLU A 70 -1.06 -0.36 1.36
C GLU A 70 -1.71 -0.18 2.72
N CYS A 71 -1.84 -1.28 3.46
CA CYS A 71 -2.34 -1.28 4.83
C CYS A 71 -1.20 -1.45 5.83
N LYS A 72 -1.26 -0.71 6.93
CA LYS A 72 -0.28 -0.70 8.01
C LYS A 72 -0.90 -1.30 9.26
N PHE A 73 -0.09 -2.06 9.98
CA PHE A 73 -0.42 -2.79 11.20
C PHE A 73 0.62 -2.47 12.27
N ALA A 74 0.24 -2.46 13.55
CA ALA A 74 1.21 -2.21 14.61
C ALA A 74 2.28 -3.29 14.70
N THR A 75 1.92 -4.55 14.41
CA THR A 75 2.80 -5.71 14.45
C THR A 75 2.52 -6.68 13.30
N ASN A 76 3.43 -7.63 13.07
CA ASN A 76 3.19 -8.78 12.18
C ASN A 76 2.42 -9.90 12.91
N SER A 77 1.37 -9.54 13.65
CA SER A 77 0.49 -10.50 14.31
C SER A 77 -0.75 -10.74 13.45
N PRO A 78 -1.17 -11.99 13.20
CA PRO A 78 -2.34 -12.28 12.35
C PRO A 78 -3.65 -11.69 12.89
N THR A 79 -3.73 -11.40 14.19
CA THR A 79 -4.89 -10.78 14.84
C THR A 79 -4.83 -9.27 14.88
N GLU A 80 -3.73 -8.65 14.43
CA GLU A 80 -3.56 -7.20 14.44
C GLU A 80 -4.59 -6.56 13.50
N VAL A 81 -5.32 -5.57 14.01
CA VAL A 81 -6.31 -4.82 13.22
C VAL A 81 -5.58 -3.79 12.38
N ILE A 82 -6.15 -3.45 11.23
CA ILE A 82 -5.67 -2.36 10.38
C ILE A 82 -5.53 -1.07 11.21
N ASN A 83 -4.33 -0.50 11.20
CA ASN A 83 -4.06 0.80 11.80
C ASN A 83 -4.36 1.94 10.79
N SER A 84 -3.95 1.76 9.54
CA SER A 84 -4.27 2.68 8.44
C SER A 84 -4.18 1.97 7.09
N CYS A 85 -4.91 2.44 6.09
CA CYS A 85 -4.77 1.99 4.70
C CYS A 85 -4.85 3.17 3.74
N GLU A 86 -4.03 3.10 2.70
CA GLU A 86 -3.94 4.09 1.61
C GLU A 86 -3.94 3.38 0.26
N ASN A 87 -4.34 4.10 -0.79
CA ASN A 87 -4.27 3.67 -2.20
C ASN A 87 -3.28 4.51 -3.00
#